data_AF-A0A081RVU7-F1
#
_entry.id   AF-A0A081RVU7-F1
#
_cell.length_a   1.000
_cell.length_b   1.000
_cell.length_c   1.000
_cell.angle_alpha   90.00
_cell.angle_beta   90.00
_cell.angle_gamma   90.00
#
_symmetry.space_group_name_H-M   'P 1'
#
loop_
_entity.id
_entity.type
_entity.pdbx_description
1 polymer ?
#
loop_
_entity_poly.entity_id
_entity_poly.type
_entity_poly.pdbx_seq_one_letter_code
_entity_poly.pdbx_strand_id
1 'polypeptide(L)'
;MNYDKLEENIISGIVDMISYIKDKEYWEDISSFCLFTDESFMSISLLFNTNNHFHSVKDNEYPLTYKYSPSEWFSESISKNDDKYIYNNTALSMVSAELLASSNDYDFIKHRDSVIRVFINAMNHCISKNIFQKGSSAIYLFMISDCYDGEDILAWNTSLNTDSIKKEIICWVENEL
;
A
#
# COMPACT_ATOMS: atom_id res chain seq x y z
N MET A 1 15.72 3.40 -15.84
CA MET A 1 14.35 2.85 -15.66
C MET A 1 13.34 3.60 -16.54
N ASN A 2 12.32 2.93 -17.09
CA ASN A 2 11.22 3.59 -17.81
C ASN A 2 10.04 3.81 -16.84
N TYR A 3 9.81 5.05 -16.44
CA TYR A 3 8.82 5.40 -15.41
C TYR A 3 7.38 5.20 -15.88
N ASP A 4 7.06 5.50 -17.13
CA ASP A 4 5.70 5.33 -17.67
C ASP A 4 5.33 3.84 -17.69
N LYS A 5 6.27 3.00 -18.14
CA LYS A 5 6.08 1.54 -18.14
C LYS A 5 5.94 0.98 -16.71
N LEU A 6 6.74 1.49 -15.77
CA LEU A 6 6.63 1.09 -14.37
C LEU A 6 5.24 1.45 -13.80
N GLU A 7 4.75 2.66 -14.08
CA GLU A 7 3.41 3.11 -13.67
C GLU A 7 2.32 2.17 -14.23
N GLU A 8 2.36 1.87 -15.52
CA GLU A 8 1.43 0.95 -16.18
C GLU A 8 1.47 -0.45 -15.55
N ASN A 9 2.66 -0.97 -15.25
CA ASN A 9 2.83 -2.28 -14.63
C ASN A 9 2.27 -2.31 -13.21
N ILE A 10 2.45 -1.26 -12.42
CA ILE A 10 1.87 -1.15 -11.08
C ILE A 10 0.35 -1.08 -11.15
N ILE A 11 -0.21 -0.26 -12.05
CA ILE A 11 -1.66 -0.17 -12.25
C ILE A 11 -2.21 -1.54 -12.63
N SER A 12 -1.56 -2.24 -13.56
CA SER A 12 -1.96 -3.59 -13.96
C SER A 12 -1.91 -4.58 -12.79
N GLY A 13 -0.86 -4.53 -11.97
CA GLY A 13 -0.74 -5.38 -10.78
C GLY A 13 -1.80 -5.08 -9.71
N ILE A 14 -2.14 -3.80 -9.50
CA ILE A 14 -3.25 -3.40 -8.62
C ILE A 14 -4.57 -3.94 -9.19
N VAL A 15 -4.83 -3.78 -10.49
CA VAL A 15 -6.06 -4.29 -11.12
C VAL A 15 -6.17 -5.81 -10.99
N ASP A 16 -5.07 -6.54 -11.19
CA ASP A 16 -5.04 -8.00 -11.07
C ASP A 16 -5.31 -8.44 -9.62
N MET A 17 -4.60 -7.86 -8.64
CA MET A 17 -4.84 -8.14 -7.22
C MET A 17 -6.27 -7.82 -6.81
N ILE A 18 -6.79 -6.66 -7.22
CA ILE A 18 -8.17 -6.25 -6.90
C ILE A 18 -9.20 -7.19 -7.54
N SER A 19 -8.97 -7.62 -8.78
CA SER A 19 -9.84 -8.61 -9.44
C SER A 19 -9.82 -9.95 -8.72
N TYR A 20 -8.66 -10.36 -8.22
CA TYR A 20 -8.50 -11.58 -7.45
C TYR A 20 -9.21 -11.53 -6.09
N ILE A 21 -9.01 -10.46 -5.31
CA ILE A 21 -9.56 -10.39 -3.94
C ILE A 21 -11.05 -10.05 -3.90
N LYS A 22 -11.64 -9.54 -4.99
CA LYS A 22 -13.08 -9.29 -5.10
C LYS A 22 -13.95 -10.52 -4.89
N ASP A 23 -13.42 -11.69 -5.24
CA ASP A 23 -14.12 -12.97 -5.09
C ASP A 23 -13.93 -13.60 -3.69
N LYS A 24 -13.22 -12.91 -2.79
CA LYS A 24 -12.93 -13.40 -1.43
C LYS A 24 -14.01 -12.99 -0.45
N GLU A 25 -14.26 -13.85 0.54
CA GLU A 25 -15.31 -13.63 1.55
C GLU A 25 -15.13 -12.35 2.38
N TYR A 26 -13.88 -11.91 2.54
CA TYR A 26 -13.54 -10.69 3.27
C TYR A 26 -13.57 -9.43 2.39
N TRP A 27 -13.85 -9.53 1.08
CA TRP A 27 -13.81 -8.39 0.16
C TRP A 27 -14.60 -7.20 0.71
N GLU A 28 -15.87 -7.39 1.04
CA GLU A 28 -16.75 -6.32 1.52
C GLU A 28 -16.24 -5.67 2.81
N ASP A 29 -15.50 -6.41 3.64
CA ASP A 29 -14.95 -5.94 4.91
C ASP A 29 -13.61 -5.19 4.77
N ILE A 30 -12.99 -5.20 3.58
CA ILE A 30 -11.75 -4.44 3.33
C ILE A 30 -12.02 -2.94 3.47
N SER A 31 -11.27 -2.30 4.38
CA SER A 31 -11.36 -0.88 4.71
C SER A 31 -10.14 -0.06 4.30
N SER A 32 -9.00 -0.71 4.09
CA SER A 32 -7.74 -0.03 3.79
C SER A 32 -6.93 -0.77 2.73
N PHE A 33 -6.18 -0.01 1.92
CA PHE A 33 -5.18 -0.52 0.98
C PHE A 33 -3.87 0.25 1.15
N CYS A 34 -2.73 -0.43 0.97
CA CYS A 34 -1.41 0.17 1.03
C CYS A 34 -0.55 -0.41 -0.07
N LEU A 35 -0.01 0.46 -0.93
CA LEU A 35 1.10 0.09 -1.78
C LEU A 35 2.37 0.17 -0.94
N PHE A 36 2.92 -0.99 -0.58
CA PHE A 36 4.00 -1.14 0.37
C PHE A 36 5.27 -1.61 -0.34
N THR A 37 6.40 -0.95 -0.09
CA THR A 37 7.70 -1.31 -0.69
C THR A 37 8.78 -1.38 0.38
N ASP A 38 9.84 -2.15 0.14
CA ASP A 38 11.01 -2.13 1.03
C ASP A 38 11.85 -0.85 0.85
N GLU A 39 12.68 -0.52 1.84
CA GLU A 39 13.56 0.66 1.82
C GLU A 39 14.51 0.73 0.61
N SER A 40 14.82 -0.42 0.01
CA SER A 40 15.68 -0.56 -1.15
C SER A 40 14.91 -0.63 -2.47
N PHE A 41 13.58 -0.43 -2.44
CA PHE A 41 12.64 -0.52 -3.55
C PHE A 41 12.93 -1.71 -4.47
N MET A 42 13.18 -2.88 -3.90
CA MET A 42 13.42 -4.11 -4.66
C MET A 42 12.15 -4.95 -4.80
N SER A 43 11.15 -4.69 -3.97
CA SER A 43 9.88 -5.39 -3.90
C SER A 43 8.75 -4.42 -3.60
N ILE A 44 7.56 -4.77 -4.07
CA ILE A 44 6.35 -3.99 -3.85
C ILE A 44 5.14 -4.91 -3.73
N SER A 45 4.28 -4.66 -2.76
CA SER A 45 3.08 -5.44 -2.47
C SER A 45 1.89 -4.52 -2.29
N LEU A 46 0.69 -5.01 -2.61
CA LEU A 46 -0.56 -4.33 -2.28
C LEU A 46 -1.14 -5.00 -1.04
N LEU A 47 -0.94 -4.36 0.11
CA LEU A 47 -1.47 -4.79 1.39
C LEU A 47 -2.89 -4.25 1.57
N PHE A 48 -3.69 -4.95 2.37
CA PHE A 48 -5.03 -4.51 2.69
C PHE A 48 -5.44 -4.93 4.10
N ASN A 49 -6.28 -4.10 4.72
CA ASN A 49 -6.83 -4.35 6.04
C ASN A 49 -8.34 -4.53 5.99
N THR A 50 -8.88 -5.26 6.95
CA THR A 50 -10.32 -5.47 7.12
C THR A 50 -10.80 -4.83 8.41
N ASN A 51 -12.06 -4.42 8.49
CA ASN A 51 -12.57 -3.89 9.76
C ASN A 51 -12.55 -4.96 10.84
N ASN A 52 -12.92 -6.21 10.52
CA ASN A 52 -12.93 -7.27 11.51
C ASN A 52 -11.54 -7.53 12.10
N HIS A 53 -10.49 -7.52 11.27
CA HIS A 53 -9.11 -7.65 11.75
C HIS A 53 -8.72 -6.46 12.62
N PHE A 54 -8.93 -5.23 12.14
CA PHE A 54 -8.63 -4.03 12.93
C PHE A 54 -9.31 -4.06 14.31
N HIS A 55 -10.59 -4.44 14.39
CA HIS A 55 -11.29 -4.52 15.67
C HIS A 55 -10.79 -5.63 16.61
N SER A 56 -10.18 -6.68 16.07
CA SER A 56 -9.64 -7.78 16.88
C SER A 56 -8.23 -7.50 17.42
N VAL A 57 -7.44 -6.67 16.71
CA VAL A 57 -6.06 -6.35 17.09
C VAL A 57 -5.87 -4.96 17.67
N LYS A 58 -6.87 -4.08 17.60
CA LYS A 58 -6.74 -2.69 18.08
C LYS A 58 -6.24 -2.61 19.52
N ASP A 59 -5.35 -1.66 19.76
CA ASP A 59 -4.89 -1.29 21.08
C ASP A 59 -5.66 -0.04 21.54
N ASN A 60 -6.03 -0.01 22.83
CA ASN A 60 -6.66 1.18 23.41
C ASN A 60 -5.65 2.27 23.74
N GLU A 61 -4.37 1.93 23.93
CA GLU A 61 -3.30 2.90 24.16
C GLU A 61 -2.90 3.60 22.85
N TYR A 62 -2.84 2.83 21.75
CA TYR A 62 -2.51 3.31 20.40
C TYR A 62 -3.62 2.95 19.39
N PRO A 63 -4.77 3.65 19.44
CA PRO A 63 -5.97 3.29 18.67
C PRO A 63 -5.85 3.45 17.15
N LEU A 64 -4.86 4.20 16.65
CA LEU A 64 -4.63 4.45 15.23
C LEU A 64 -3.49 3.60 14.64
N THR A 65 -2.54 3.13 15.46
CA THR A 65 -1.40 2.33 14.97
C THR A 65 -1.83 1.12 14.15
N TYR A 66 -2.77 0.29 14.63
CA TYR A 66 -3.27 -0.87 13.87
C TYR A 66 -4.12 -0.50 12.65
N LYS A 67 -4.57 0.76 12.57
CA LYS A 67 -5.33 1.28 11.43
C LYS A 67 -4.42 1.74 10.30
N TYR A 68 -3.26 2.32 10.63
CA TYR A 68 -2.37 2.99 9.67
C TYR A 68 -0.99 2.32 9.51
N SER A 69 -0.63 1.32 10.31
CA SER A 69 0.60 0.53 10.16
C SER A 69 0.36 -0.73 9.32
N PRO A 70 0.81 -0.79 8.05
CA PRO A 70 0.49 -1.90 7.16
C PRO A 70 1.10 -3.25 7.55
N SER A 71 2.18 -3.25 8.34
CA SER A 71 2.80 -4.48 8.86
C SER A 71 1.87 -5.28 9.77
N GLU A 72 0.87 -4.61 10.37
CA GLU A 72 -0.09 -5.22 11.30
C GLU A 72 -1.41 -5.61 10.61
N TRP A 73 -1.52 -5.42 9.29
CA TRP A 73 -2.79 -5.56 8.58
C TRP A 73 -3.16 -7.01 8.27
N PHE A 74 -4.45 -7.23 8.02
CA PHE A 74 -5.01 -8.54 7.71
C PHE A 74 -4.24 -9.30 6.62
N SER A 75 -3.84 -8.63 5.53
CA SER A 75 -3.12 -9.30 4.43
C SER A 75 -1.81 -9.96 4.86
N GLU A 76 -1.13 -9.42 5.88
CA GLU A 76 0.11 -9.99 6.43
C GLU A 76 -0.13 -11.23 7.30
N SER A 77 -1.37 -11.44 7.75
CA SER A 77 -1.76 -12.66 8.49
C SER A 77 -2.08 -13.85 7.56
N ILE A 78 -2.19 -13.62 6.26
CA ILE A 78 -2.54 -14.66 5.28
C ILE A 78 -1.34 -15.57 5.04
N SER A 79 -1.49 -16.84 5.43
CA SER A 79 -0.44 -17.82 5.21
C SER A 79 -0.46 -18.39 3.79
N LYS A 80 0.66 -19.01 3.39
CA LYS A 80 0.75 -19.77 2.14
C LYS A 80 -0.30 -20.89 2.01
N ASN A 81 -0.77 -21.44 3.13
CA ASN A 81 -1.80 -22.48 3.12
C ASN A 81 -3.20 -21.92 2.87
N ASP A 82 -3.44 -20.67 3.29
CA ASP A 82 -4.72 -19.99 3.13
C ASP A 82 -4.85 -19.43 1.72
N ASP A 83 -3.83 -18.70 1.25
CA ASP A 83 -3.83 -18.10 -0.08
C ASP A 83 -2.43 -17.94 -0.66
N LYS A 84 -2.07 -18.82 -1.60
CA LYS A 84 -0.77 -18.76 -2.28
C LYS A 84 -0.63 -17.57 -3.21
N TYR A 85 -1.73 -17.07 -3.79
CA TYR A 85 -1.65 -15.99 -4.77
C TYR A 85 -1.25 -14.69 -4.07
N ILE A 86 -1.88 -14.40 -2.93
CA ILE A 86 -1.56 -13.25 -2.07
C ILE A 86 -0.20 -13.44 -1.39
N TYR A 87 0.04 -14.60 -0.75
CA TYR A 87 1.29 -14.86 -0.03
C TYR A 87 2.55 -14.72 -0.91
N ASN A 88 2.48 -15.17 -2.17
CA ASN A 88 3.60 -15.04 -3.11
C ASN A 88 3.62 -13.67 -3.82
N ASN A 89 2.73 -12.75 -3.47
CA ASN A 89 2.58 -11.45 -4.12
C ASN A 89 2.50 -11.55 -5.66
N THR A 90 1.67 -12.48 -6.15
CA THR A 90 1.69 -12.90 -7.56
C THR A 90 1.41 -11.73 -8.50
N ALA A 91 0.43 -10.89 -8.17
CA ALA A 91 -0.01 -9.76 -8.98
C ALA A 91 1.08 -8.70 -9.24
N LEU A 92 1.98 -8.47 -8.27
CA LEU A 92 3.05 -7.47 -8.35
C LEU A 92 4.45 -8.08 -8.49
N SER A 93 4.55 -9.40 -8.66
CA SER A 93 5.81 -10.12 -8.83
C SER A 93 6.65 -9.60 -10.00
N MET A 94 6.01 -9.26 -11.12
CA MET A 94 6.69 -8.68 -12.29
C MET A 94 7.25 -7.28 -12.01
N VAL A 95 6.51 -6.45 -11.26
CA VAL A 95 6.97 -5.12 -10.85
C VAL A 95 8.18 -5.25 -9.94
N SER A 96 8.10 -6.14 -8.96
CA SER A 96 9.22 -6.44 -8.05
C SER A 96 10.46 -6.92 -8.82
N ALA A 97 10.30 -7.76 -9.85
CA ALA A 97 11.42 -8.20 -10.68
C ALA A 97 12.06 -7.05 -11.49
N GLU A 98 11.26 -6.12 -12.02
CA GLU A 98 11.74 -4.94 -12.75
C GLU A 98 12.50 -3.96 -11.83
N LEU A 99 11.97 -3.76 -10.63
CA LEU A 99 12.58 -2.97 -9.57
C LEU A 99 13.93 -3.55 -9.13
N LEU A 100 13.98 -4.84 -8.82
CA LEU A 100 15.21 -5.56 -8.48
C LEU A 100 16.25 -5.54 -9.61
N ALA A 101 15.83 -5.64 -10.87
CA ALA A 101 16.75 -5.54 -12.00
C ALA A 101 17.37 -4.13 -12.13
N SER A 102 16.63 -3.10 -11.70
CA SER A 102 17.04 -1.70 -11.76
C SER A 102 17.87 -1.25 -10.55
N SER A 103 17.91 -2.02 -9.46
CA SER A 103 18.61 -1.64 -8.21
C SER A 103 20.14 -1.72 -8.31
N ASN A 104 20.68 -2.41 -9.32
CA ASN A 104 22.13 -2.54 -9.55
C ASN A 104 22.76 -1.31 -10.22
N ASP A 105 21.96 -0.32 -10.65
CA ASP A 105 22.47 0.93 -11.20
C ASP A 105 22.83 1.90 -10.07
N TYR A 106 24.10 2.35 -10.04
CA TYR A 106 24.69 3.28 -9.04
C TYR A 106 23.96 4.63 -8.87
N ASP A 107 22.87 4.88 -9.59
CA ASP A 107 22.05 6.11 -9.53
C ASP A 107 20.71 5.92 -8.79
N PHE A 108 20.51 4.78 -8.13
CA PHE A 108 19.26 4.44 -7.43
C PHE A 108 18.78 5.50 -6.43
N ILE A 109 19.69 6.13 -5.66
CA ILE A 109 19.36 7.23 -4.74
C ILE A 109 18.75 8.42 -5.48
N LYS A 110 19.26 8.76 -6.68
CA LYS A 110 18.68 9.84 -7.50
C LYS A 110 17.32 9.47 -8.09
N HIS A 111 17.04 8.18 -8.22
CA HIS A 111 15.79 7.67 -8.77
C HIS A 111 14.69 7.48 -7.73
N ARG A 112 15.01 7.42 -6.43
CA ARG A 112 14.07 7.21 -5.31
C ARG A 112 12.83 8.09 -5.42
N ASP A 113 12.99 9.41 -5.46
CA ASP A 113 11.84 10.33 -5.47
C ASP A 113 10.97 10.17 -6.73
N SER A 114 11.59 9.83 -7.86
CA SER A 114 10.85 9.57 -9.10
C SER A 114 10.10 8.25 -9.04
N VAL A 115 10.67 7.21 -8.41
CA VAL A 115 9.98 5.93 -8.16
C VAL A 115 8.80 6.14 -7.23
N ILE A 116 9.00 6.84 -6.10
CA ILE A 116 7.92 7.19 -5.16
C ILE A 116 6.79 7.94 -5.88
N ARG A 117 7.13 8.93 -6.72
CA ARG A 117 6.13 9.66 -7.52
C ARG A 117 5.34 8.74 -8.43
N VAL A 118 5.98 7.78 -9.09
CA VAL A 118 5.30 6.78 -9.93
C VAL A 118 4.34 5.92 -9.10
N PHE A 119 4.75 5.49 -7.91
CA PHE A 119 3.91 4.68 -7.02
C PHE A 119 2.66 5.44 -6.57
N ILE A 120 2.83 6.71 -6.15
CA ILE A 120 1.73 7.59 -5.76
C ILE A 120 0.82 7.91 -6.96
N ASN A 121 1.37 8.13 -8.15
CA ASN A 121 0.59 8.36 -9.36
C ASN A 121 -0.26 7.15 -9.75
N ALA A 122 0.32 5.95 -9.70
CA ALA A 122 -0.42 4.71 -9.95
C ALA A 122 -1.58 4.53 -8.96
N MET A 123 -1.35 4.77 -7.67
CA MET A 123 -2.41 4.74 -6.66
C MET A 123 -3.52 5.77 -6.95
N ASN A 124 -3.15 7.03 -7.22
CA ASN A 124 -4.10 8.08 -7.59
C ASN A 124 -4.90 7.72 -8.85
N HIS A 125 -4.27 7.12 -9.85
CA HIS A 125 -4.94 6.61 -11.04
C HIS A 125 -6.01 5.58 -10.65
N CYS A 126 -5.63 4.55 -9.89
CA CYS A 126 -6.55 3.49 -9.47
C CYS A 126 -7.71 4.01 -8.60
N ILE A 127 -7.46 4.99 -7.72
CA ILE A 127 -8.49 5.65 -6.91
C ILE A 127 -9.45 6.44 -7.81
N SER A 128 -8.93 7.31 -8.68
CA SER A 128 -9.75 8.16 -9.57
C SER A 128 -10.59 7.38 -10.56
N LYS A 129 -10.13 6.19 -10.99
CA LYS A 129 -10.85 5.27 -11.86
C LYS A 129 -11.77 4.31 -11.10
N ASN A 130 -11.87 4.43 -9.79
CA ASN A 130 -12.68 3.58 -8.91
C ASN A 130 -12.35 2.08 -9.09
N ILE A 131 -11.07 1.73 -9.28
CA ILE A 131 -10.62 0.33 -9.44
C ILE A 131 -10.90 -0.47 -8.17
N PHE A 132 -10.58 0.13 -7.01
CA PHE A 132 -10.79 -0.44 -5.68
C PHE A 132 -12.27 -0.66 -5.35
N GLN A 133 -13.21 0.01 -6.02
CA GLN A 133 -14.65 -0.13 -5.79
C GLN A 133 -15.05 -0.01 -4.30
N LYS A 134 -14.41 0.90 -3.56
CA LYS A 134 -14.73 1.20 -2.17
C LYS A 134 -15.33 2.58 -2.00
N GLY A 135 -16.04 2.78 -0.90
CA GLY A 135 -16.60 4.08 -0.52
C GLY A 135 -15.54 5.09 -0.13
N SER A 136 -15.95 6.35 0.05
CA SER A 136 -15.06 7.47 0.40
C SER A 136 -14.40 7.37 1.77
N SER A 137 -14.78 6.38 2.59
CA SER A 137 -14.19 6.07 3.88
C SER A 137 -13.02 5.08 3.79
N ALA A 138 -12.74 4.53 2.60
CA ALA A 138 -11.58 3.67 2.42
C ALA A 138 -10.27 4.46 2.56
N ILE A 139 -9.29 3.82 3.18
CA ILE A 139 -7.98 4.40 3.44
C ILE A 139 -7.01 3.90 2.38
N TYR A 140 -6.24 4.82 1.80
CA TYR A 140 -5.24 4.50 0.78
C TYR A 140 -3.88 4.99 1.25
N LEU A 141 -2.92 4.09 1.38
CA LEU A 141 -1.58 4.44 1.81
C LEU A 141 -0.53 4.09 0.74
N PHE A 142 0.55 4.85 0.77
CA PHE A 142 1.86 4.47 0.26
C PHE A 142 2.84 4.52 1.45
N MET A 143 3.54 3.41 1.68
CA MET A 143 4.46 3.26 2.80
C MET A 143 5.71 2.51 2.37
N ILE A 144 6.84 2.86 2.99
CA ILE A 144 8.14 2.21 2.80
C ILE A 144 8.51 1.51 4.10
N SER A 145 8.99 0.27 4.04
CA SER A 145 9.45 -0.46 5.22
C SER A 145 10.53 0.34 5.97
N ASP A 146 10.51 0.27 7.30
CA ASP A 146 11.47 0.93 8.18
C ASP A 146 11.60 2.46 8.00
N CYS A 147 10.63 3.08 7.33
CA CYS A 147 10.56 4.52 7.14
C CYS A 147 9.38 5.10 7.94
N TYR A 148 9.69 5.64 9.12
CA TYR A 148 8.73 6.24 10.06
C TYR A 148 8.91 7.75 10.19
N ASP A 149 9.41 8.41 9.14
CA ASP A 149 9.46 9.87 9.11
C ASP A 149 8.05 10.43 8.86
N GLY A 150 7.54 11.18 9.84
CA GLY A 150 6.19 11.70 9.80
C GLY A 150 5.94 12.70 8.65
N GLU A 151 6.94 13.51 8.28
CA GLU A 151 6.78 14.48 7.19
C GLU A 151 6.64 13.76 5.84
N ASP A 152 7.48 12.76 5.60
CA ASP A 152 7.43 11.90 4.42
C ASP A 152 6.10 11.15 4.32
N ILE A 153 5.64 10.51 5.41
CA ILE A 153 4.35 9.80 5.46
C ILE A 153 3.20 10.75 5.11
N LEU A 154 3.18 11.94 5.68
CA LEU A 154 2.14 12.93 5.39
C LEU A 154 2.21 13.39 3.92
N ALA A 155 3.41 13.65 3.40
CA ALA A 155 3.62 14.08 2.03
C ALA A 155 3.10 13.05 1.01
N TRP A 156 3.38 11.76 1.24
CA TRP A 156 2.97 10.69 0.33
C TRP A 156 1.47 10.44 0.33
N ASN A 157 0.85 10.48 1.52
CA ASN A 157 -0.51 10.00 1.73
C ASN A 157 -1.60 11.08 1.63
N THR A 158 -1.21 12.36 1.67
CA THR A 158 -2.16 13.49 1.59
C THR A 158 -2.97 13.48 0.30
N SER A 159 -2.37 13.16 -0.85
CA SER A 159 -3.10 13.16 -2.13
C SER A 159 -4.05 11.98 -2.33
N LEU A 160 -3.82 10.88 -1.61
CA LEU A 160 -4.52 9.61 -1.78
C LEU A 160 -5.87 9.56 -1.05
N ASN A 161 -6.12 10.48 -0.12
CA ASN A 161 -7.17 10.35 0.88
C ASN A 161 -8.13 11.54 0.92
N THR A 162 -9.30 11.34 1.51
CA THR A 162 -10.25 12.44 1.82
C THR A 162 -9.76 13.27 3.01
N ASP A 163 -10.28 14.48 3.18
CA ASP A 163 -9.86 15.36 4.30
C ASP A 163 -10.14 14.77 5.68
N SER A 164 -11.14 13.88 5.81
CA SER A 164 -11.39 13.16 7.06
C SER A 164 -10.23 12.22 7.39
N ILE A 165 -9.83 11.39 6.43
CA ILE A 165 -8.74 10.43 6.60
C ILE A 165 -7.39 11.15 6.76
N LYS A 166 -7.16 12.25 6.05
CA LYS A 166 -5.95 13.08 6.24
C LYS A 166 -5.78 13.54 7.68
N LYS A 167 -6.86 14.00 8.34
CA LYS A 167 -6.82 14.41 9.75
C LYS A 167 -6.47 13.25 10.68
N GLU A 168 -6.97 12.06 10.38
CA GLU A 168 -6.64 10.87 11.16
C GLU A 168 -5.19 10.45 10.96
N ILE A 169 -4.64 10.53 9.75
CA ILE A 169 -3.23 10.25 9.48
C ILE A 169 -2.34 11.26 10.23
N ILE A 170 -2.69 12.55 10.22
CA ILE A 170 -1.98 13.58 11.01
C ILE A 170 -2.02 13.23 12.50
N CYS A 171 -3.20 12.88 13.02
CA CYS A 171 -3.34 12.49 14.42
C CYS A 171 -2.48 11.27 14.77
N TRP A 172 -2.43 10.26 13.89
CA TRP A 172 -1.59 9.09 14.08
C TRP A 172 -0.10 9.47 14.10
N VAL A 173 0.37 10.22 13.09
CA VAL A 173 1.78 10.66 12.98
C VAL A 173 2.22 11.51 14.17
N GLU A 174 1.36 12.39 14.69
CA GLU A 174 1.71 13.31 15.78
C GLU A 174 1.65 12.67 17.18
N ASN A 175 0.91 11.57 17.36
CA ASN A 175 0.59 11.05 18.69
C ASN A 175 0.95 9.57 18.91
N GLU A 176 1.14 8.78 17.85
CA GLU A 176 1.25 7.32 17.95
C GLU A 176 2.37 6.69 17.07
N LEU A 177 3.03 7.49 16.24
CA LEU A 177 4.20 7.09 15.44
C LEU A 177 5.50 7.35 16.21
#